data_AF-A0A4U0FB25-F1
#
_entry.id   AF-A0A4U0FB25-F1
#
_cell.length_a   1.000
_cell.length_b   1.000
_cell.length_c   1.000
_cell.angle_alpha   90.00
_cell.angle_beta   90.00
_cell.angle_gamma   90.00
#
_symmetry.space_group_name_H-M   'P 1'
#
loop_
_entity.id
_entity.type
_entity.pdbx_description
1 polymer ?
#
loop_
_entity_poly.entity_id
_entity_poly.type
_entity_poly.pdbx_seq_one_letter_code
_entity_poly.pdbx_strand_id
1 'polypeptide(L)'
;MDKERYYVSVSAHTITTEPSMTDQLTVLATPRERDHLATLLQQEEQADDETHMRAIIPYKSADHDQATKHYNSNLLHIYKYIYKIGTTETKRHIEYMDIIRDLKNTDYDQPGYVH
;
A
#
# COMPACT_ATOMS: atom_id res chain seq x y z
N MET A 1 -8.77 -15.60 18.91
CA MET A 1 -7.48 -14.88 18.94
C MET A 1 -7.82 -13.44 19.16
N ASP A 2 -7.22 -12.83 20.20
CA ASP A 2 -7.42 -11.42 20.46
C ASP A 2 -6.79 -10.58 19.35
N LYS A 3 -7.48 -9.51 18.95
CA LYS A 3 -6.97 -8.54 17.99
C LYS A 3 -6.43 -7.36 18.78
N GLU A 4 -5.18 -7.05 18.55
CA GLU A 4 -4.53 -5.90 19.17
C GLU A 4 -4.44 -4.75 18.17
N ARG A 5 -4.33 -3.54 18.72
CA ARG A 5 -4.13 -2.34 17.93
C ARG A 5 -2.66 -2.19 17.60
N TYR A 6 -2.35 -2.09 16.32
CA TYR A 6 -1.02 -1.80 15.83
C TYR A 6 -1.05 -0.55 14.96
N TYR A 7 0.09 0.13 14.90
CA TYR A 7 0.35 1.30 14.08
C TYR A 7 1.40 0.93 13.05
N VAL A 8 1.06 1.12 11.79
CA VAL A 8 1.86 0.68 10.65
C VAL A 8 2.35 1.92 9.91
N SER A 9 3.65 2.07 9.78
CA SER A 9 4.23 3.07 8.90
C SER A 9 4.70 2.38 7.63
N VAL A 10 3.99 2.62 6.53
CA VAL A 10 4.36 2.05 5.22
C VAL A 10 5.66 2.68 4.73
N SER A 11 5.85 3.99 4.94
CA SER A 11 7.08 4.70 4.55
C SER A 11 8.32 4.25 5.31
N ALA A 12 8.18 3.90 6.58
CA ALA A 12 9.28 3.41 7.41
C ALA A 12 9.34 1.88 7.50
N HIS A 13 8.49 1.14 6.79
CA HIS A 13 8.36 -0.33 6.88
C HIS A 13 8.30 -0.90 8.31
N THR A 14 7.69 -0.15 9.24
CA THR A 14 7.66 -0.51 10.67
C THR A 14 6.24 -0.73 11.18
N ILE A 15 6.12 -1.64 12.15
CA ILE A 15 4.88 -1.92 12.88
C ILE A 15 5.15 -1.71 14.37
N THR A 16 4.47 -0.75 14.99
CA THR A 16 4.58 -0.41 16.41
C THR A 16 3.26 -0.62 17.13
N THR A 17 3.31 -0.84 18.43
CA THR A 17 2.12 -0.84 19.31
C THR A 17 1.80 0.54 19.86
N GLU A 18 2.70 1.50 19.66
CA GLU A 18 2.56 2.89 20.09
C GLU A 18 2.37 3.81 18.89
N PRO A 19 1.54 4.86 19.04
CA PRO A 19 1.39 5.89 18.02
C PRO A 19 2.69 6.69 17.89
N SER A 20 3.09 6.96 16.65
CA SER A 20 4.16 7.86 16.26
C SER A 20 3.57 9.16 15.70
N MET A 21 4.44 10.15 15.56
CA MET A 21 4.07 11.53 15.22
C MET A 21 3.79 11.74 13.73
N THR A 22 4.07 10.79 12.84
CA THR A 22 4.00 10.99 11.39
C THR A 22 3.52 9.75 10.62
N ASP A 23 2.59 9.96 9.69
CA ASP A 23 2.09 9.02 8.66
C ASP A 23 2.02 7.54 9.09
N GLN A 24 1.16 7.26 10.08
CA GLN A 24 0.87 5.91 10.53
C GLN A 24 -0.59 5.52 10.28
N LEU A 25 -0.78 4.25 9.91
CA LEU A 25 -2.08 3.63 9.70
C LEU A 25 -2.40 2.70 10.88
N THR A 26 -3.57 2.88 11.47
CA THR A 26 -4.03 2.08 12.60
C THR A 26 -4.75 0.83 12.10
N VAL A 27 -4.28 -0.33 12.57
CA VAL A 27 -4.87 -1.64 12.22
C VAL A 27 -5.24 -2.45 13.45
N LEU A 28 -6.23 -3.33 13.29
CA LEU A 28 -6.68 -4.28 14.30
C LEU A 28 -6.39 -5.69 13.79
N ALA A 29 -5.28 -6.26 14.27
CA ALA A 29 -4.72 -7.50 13.76
C ALA A 29 -4.49 -8.50 14.89
N THR A 30 -4.61 -9.78 14.57
CA THR A 30 -4.04 -10.85 15.38
C THR A 30 -2.52 -10.92 15.17
N PRO A 31 -1.75 -11.59 16.06
CA PRO A 31 -0.31 -11.77 15.88
C PRO A 31 0.04 -12.33 14.50
N ARG A 32 -0.75 -13.30 14.01
CA ARG A 32 -0.61 -13.88 12.67
C ARG A 32 -0.81 -12.86 11.55
N GLU A 33 -1.83 -12.02 11.67
CA GLU A 33 -2.11 -10.97 10.68
C GLU A 33 -1.01 -9.90 10.68
N ARG A 34 -0.44 -9.59 11.85
CA ARG A 34 0.69 -8.68 12.04
C ARG A 34 1.99 -9.24 11.45
N ASP A 35 2.30 -10.51 11.69
CA ASP A 35 3.49 -11.16 11.09
C ASP A 35 3.36 -11.27 9.56
N HIS A 36 2.15 -11.50 9.05
CA HIS A 36 1.89 -11.47 7.62
C HIS A 36 2.15 -10.08 7.02
N LEU A 37 1.67 -9.02 7.68
CA LEU A 37 1.94 -7.65 7.25
C LEU A 37 3.44 -7.33 7.30
N ALA A 38 4.15 -7.75 8.34
CA ALA A 38 5.59 -7.56 8.45
C ALA A 38 6.33 -8.23 7.27
N THR A 39 5.91 -9.45 6.90
CA THR A 39 6.47 -10.17 5.75
C THR A 39 6.26 -9.40 4.45
N LEU A 40 5.07 -8.83 4.24
CA LEU A 40 4.77 -8.04 3.04
C LEU A 40 5.64 -6.77 2.97
N LEU A 41 5.86 -6.09 4.10
CA LEU A 41 6.72 -4.90 4.16
C LEU A 41 8.18 -5.26 3.83
N GLN A 42 8.70 -6.36 4.40
CA GLN A 42 10.07 -6.82 4.10
C GLN A 42 10.25 -7.24 2.64
N GLN A 43 9.23 -7.84 2.02
CA GLN A 43 9.26 -8.20 0.60
C GLN A 43 9.26 -6.98 -0.32
N GLU A 44 8.63 -5.88 0.11
CA GLU A 44 8.66 -4.61 -0.63
C GLU A 44 10.06 -3.99 -0.58
N GLU A 45 10.64 -3.89 0.62
CA GLU A 45 11.99 -3.38 0.83
C GLU A 45 13.04 -4.15 0.01
N GLN A 46 12.95 -5.49 -0.01
CA GLN A 46 13.85 -6.33 -0.82
C GLN A 46 13.63 -6.18 -2.33
N ALA A 47 12.39 -5.96 -2.78
CA ALA A 47 12.08 -5.78 -4.20
C ALA A 47 12.59 -4.44 -4.74
N ASP A 48 12.64 -3.40 -3.90
CA ASP A 48 13.27 -2.13 -4.25
C ASP A 48 14.78 -2.34 -4.50
N ASP A 49 15.47 -3.01 -3.57
CA ASP A 49 16.90 -3.36 -3.68
C ASP A 49 17.23 -4.15 -4.97
N GLU A 50 16.40 -5.13 -5.35
CA GLU A 50 16.58 -5.90 -6.59
C GLU A 50 16.31 -5.07 -7.86
N THR A 51 15.44 -4.08 -7.79
CA THR A 51 15.10 -3.20 -8.92
C THR A 51 16.23 -2.21 -9.20
N HIS A 52 16.92 -1.72 -8.16
CA HIS A 52 18.13 -0.88 -8.30
C HIS A 52 19.29 -1.61 -9.02
N MET A 53 19.35 -2.95 -8.96
CA MET A 53 20.37 -3.73 -9.69
C MET A 53 20.08 -3.90 -11.19
N ARG A 54 18.88 -3.55 -11.69
CA ARG A 54 18.57 -3.63 -13.14
C ARG A 54 18.97 -2.40 -13.95
N ALA A 55 19.65 -1.43 -13.33
CA ALA A 55 20.07 -0.20 -13.97
C ALA A 55 21.35 -0.33 -14.82
N ILE A 56 21.47 -1.35 -15.69
CA ILE A 56 22.30 -1.27 -16.93
C ILE A 56 21.67 -2.11 -18.05
N ILE A 57 20.41 -1.86 -18.43
CA ILE A 57 19.95 -2.17 -19.80
C ILE A 57 19.07 -1.02 -20.28
N PRO A 58 19.47 -0.25 -21.31
CA PRO A 58 18.61 0.75 -21.91
C PRO A 58 17.56 0.05 -22.79
N TYR A 59 16.55 -0.56 -22.17
CA TYR A 59 15.43 -1.14 -22.89
C TYR A 59 14.37 -0.08 -23.18
N LYS A 60 14.62 0.57 -24.32
CA LYS A 60 13.68 1.21 -25.21
C LYS A 60 12.33 0.46 -25.21
N SER A 61 11.32 1.05 -24.55
CA SER A 61 9.86 0.86 -24.69
C SER A 61 9.15 1.09 -23.35
N ALA A 62 9.20 2.32 -22.83
CA ALA A 62 8.30 2.78 -21.76
C ALA A 62 7.57 4.07 -22.15
N ASP A 63 7.50 4.36 -23.45
CA ASP A 63 6.58 5.34 -24.02
C ASP A 63 5.30 4.58 -24.41
N HIS A 64 4.36 4.50 -23.46
CA HIS A 64 2.90 4.37 -23.63
C HIS A 64 2.31 3.96 -22.27
N ASP A 65 2.03 4.92 -21.40
CA ASP A 65 0.67 5.32 -21.08
C ASP A 65 0.65 6.25 -19.85
N GLN A 66 -0.33 7.14 -19.85
CA GLN A 66 -0.48 8.26 -18.92
C GLN A 66 -0.78 7.80 -17.48
N ALA A 67 0.23 7.41 -16.70
CA ALA A 67 0.08 7.27 -15.25
C ALA A 67 1.44 7.22 -14.53
N THR A 68 2.15 8.35 -14.46
CA THR A 68 3.32 8.50 -13.56
C THR A 68 2.89 8.57 -12.08
N LYS A 69 2.10 7.60 -11.64
CA LYS A 69 1.80 7.25 -10.25
C LYS A 69 1.82 5.73 -10.11
N HIS A 70 2.90 5.11 -10.59
CA HIS A 70 3.07 3.67 -10.45
C HIS A 70 3.33 3.33 -8.98
N TYR A 71 2.27 3.11 -8.21
CA TYR A 71 2.39 2.26 -7.04
C TYR A 71 2.83 0.87 -7.52
N ASN A 72 3.95 0.37 -6.98
CA ASN A 72 4.39 -0.98 -7.25
C ASN A 72 3.29 -1.98 -6.84
N SER A 73 3.17 -3.11 -7.57
CA SER A 73 2.19 -4.16 -7.26
C SER A 73 2.29 -4.66 -5.81
N ASN A 74 3.49 -4.59 -5.21
CA ASN A 74 3.74 -4.96 -3.81
C ASN A 74 3.15 -3.95 -2.83
N LEU A 75 3.41 -2.65 -3.01
CA LEU A 75 2.80 -1.58 -2.21
C LEU A 75 1.28 -1.65 -2.24
N LEU A 76 0.73 -1.88 -3.42
CA LEU A 76 -0.70 -2.01 -3.61
C LEU A 76 -1.29 -3.22 -2.85
N HIS A 77 -0.56 -4.33 -2.77
CA HIS A 77 -0.95 -5.46 -1.90
C HIS A 77 -0.89 -5.12 -0.42
N ILE A 78 0.13 -4.38 0.03
CA ILE A 78 0.24 -3.89 1.41
C ILE A 78 -0.95 -3.02 1.77
N TYR A 79 -1.27 -2.00 0.95
CA TYR A 79 -2.41 -1.11 1.19
C TYR A 79 -3.76 -1.85 1.16
N LYS A 80 -3.95 -2.81 0.25
CA LYS A 80 -5.15 -3.68 0.26
C LYS A 80 -5.28 -4.48 1.56
N TYR A 81 -4.17 -5.04 2.03
CA TYR A 81 -4.17 -5.82 3.26
C TYR A 81 -4.45 -4.92 4.47
N ILE A 82 -3.77 -3.77 4.57
CA ILE A 82 -4.04 -2.74 5.59
C ILE A 82 -5.50 -2.27 5.52
N TYR A 83 -6.08 -2.08 4.34
CA TYR A 83 -7.51 -1.72 4.21
C TYR A 83 -8.44 -2.81 4.76
N LYS A 84 -8.06 -4.10 4.65
CA LYS A 84 -8.84 -5.23 5.17
C LYS A 84 -8.82 -5.29 6.69
N ILE A 85 -7.65 -5.14 7.31
CA ILE A 85 -7.45 -5.24 8.77
C ILE A 85 -7.49 -3.88 9.51
N GLY A 86 -7.55 -2.78 8.75
CA GLY A 86 -7.51 -1.40 9.22
C GLY A 86 -8.77 -0.94 9.92
N THR A 87 -8.65 0.09 10.73
CA THR A 87 -9.79 0.79 11.32
C THR A 87 -10.54 1.60 10.26
N THR A 88 -11.75 2.06 10.58
CA THR A 88 -12.54 2.94 9.70
C THR A 88 -11.77 4.21 9.30
N GLU A 89 -10.98 4.76 10.20
CA GLU A 89 -10.13 5.93 9.94
C GLU A 89 -9.06 5.62 8.89
N THR A 90 -8.37 4.48 9.04
CA THR A 90 -7.38 4.02 8.08
C THR A 90 -7.99 3.73 6.71
N LYS A 91 -9.18 3.14 6.65
CA LYS A 91 -9.88 2.90 5.37
C LYS A 91 -10.18 4.22 4.66
N ARG A 92 -10.74 5.20 5.39
CA ARG A 92 -11.02 6.54 4.85
C ARG A 92 -9.76 7.25 4.40
N HIS A 93 -8.67 7.13 5.15
CA HIS A 93 -7.39 7.71 4.78
C HIS A 93 -6.87 7.13 3.45
N ILE A 94 -6.89 5.80 3.31
CA ILE A 94 -6.48 5.13 2.06
C ILE A 94 -7.42 5.48 0.90
N GLU A 95 -8.72 5.60 1.14
CA GLU A 95 -9.70 6.05 0.14
C GLU A 95 -9.44 7.50 -0.30
N TYR A 96 -9.04 8.37 0.63
CA TYR A 96 -8.69 9.76 0.35
C TYR A 96 -7.38 9.89 -0.44
N MET A 97 -6.43 8.98 -0.22
CA MET A 97 -5.17 8.92 -0.99
C MET A 97 -5.37 8.45 -2.45
N ASP A 98 -6.60 8.07 -2.85
CA ASP A 98 -6.98 7.57 -4.19
C ASP A 98 -6.28 6.26 -4.64
N ILE A 99 -5.44 5.66 -3.79
CA ILE A 99 -4.65 4.43 -4.06
C ILE A 99 -5.53 3.25 -4.49
N ILE A 100 -6.75 3.16 -3.94
CA ILE A 100 -7.72 2.08 -4.26
C ILE A 100 -8.63 2.46 -5.44
N ARG A 101 -8.72 3.73 -5.81
CA ARG A 101 -9.59 4.17 -6.90
C ARG A 101 -8.99 3.82 -8.27
N ASP A 102 -7.67 3.92 -8.41
CA ASP A 102 -6.93 3.38 -9.55
C ASP A 102 -7.14 1.86 -9.73
N LEU A 103 -7.32 1.13 -8.63
CA LEU A 103 -7.65 -0.30 -8.64
C LEU A 103 -9.07 -0.62 -9.10
N LYS A 104 -10.04 0.26 -8.82
CA LYS A 104 -11.42 0.08 -9.27
C LYS A 104 -11.60 0.48 -10.72
N ASN A 105 -10.77 1.38 -11.26
CA ASN A 105 -10.87 1.85 -12.64
C ASN A 105 -10.41 0.82 -13.70
N THR A 106 -9.99 -0.38 -13.32
CA THR A 106 -9.90 -1.49 -14.30
C THR A 106 -11.26 -2.15 -14.57
N ASP A 107 -12.31 -1.78 -13.84
CA ASP A 107 -13.70 -2.26 -14.06
C ASP A 107 -14.78 -1.24 -13.64
N TYR A 108 -14.47 0.06 -13.59
CA TYR A 108 -15.47 1.10 -13.32
C TYR A 108 -15.75 1.92 -14.58
N ASP A 109 -16.78 1.48 -15.29
CA ASP A 109 -17.60 2.32 -16.16
C ASP A 109 -18.09 3.51 -15.30
N GLN A 110 -17.44 4.67 -15.42
CA GLN A 110 -17.90 5.89 -14.77
C GLN A 110 -18.86 6.63 -15.72
N PRO A 111 -20.18 6.67 -15.45
CA PRO A 111 -21.03 7.67 -16.05
C PRO A 111 -20.70 9.04 -15.45
N GLY A 112 -20.17 9.91 -16.31
CA GLY A 112 -20.19 11.38 -16.29
C GLY A 112 -20.24 12.11 -14.96
N TYR A 113 -19.17 12.83 -14.64
CA TYR A 113 -19.28 14.05 -13.86
C TYR A 113 -19.93 15.16 -14.72
N VAL A 114 -21.19 15.46 -14.41
CA VAL A 114 -21.85 16.76 -14.63
C VAL A 114 -21.99 17.38 -13.23
N HIS A 115 -21.72 18.66 -12.93
CA HIS A 115 -21.59 19.91 -13.67
C HIS A 115 -20.58 20.78 -12.93
#